data_AF-A0A969ZWW8-F1
#
_entry.id   AF-A0A969ZWW8-F1
#
_cell.length_a   1.000
_cell.length_b   1.000
_cell.length_c   1.000
_cell.angle_alpha   90.00
_cell.angle_beta   90.00
_cell.angle_gamma   90.00
#
_symmetry.space_group_name_H-M   'P 1'
#
loop_
_entity.id
_entity.type
_entity.pdbx_description
1 polymer ?
#
loop_
_entity_poly.entity_id
_entity_poly.type
_entity_poly.pdbx_seq_one_letter_code
_entity_poly.pdbx_strand_id
1 'polypeptide(L)' 'MVTKMTLQERKQAFLDNLSKYKARIMICAGTGCVANGSLEVYEKFVNKIEERGLSVSVAVG' A
#
# COMPACT_ATOMS: atom_id res chain seq x y z
N MET A 1 -22.66 -6.07 11.23
CA MET A 1 -22.98 -4.64 11.46
C MET A 1 -22.11 -3.80 10.54
N VAL A 2 -22.69 -3.04 9.62
CA VAL A 2 -21.93 -2.07 8.82
C VAL A 2 -22.01 -0.73 9.55
N THR A 3 -20.88 -0.26 10.07
CA THR A 3 -20.77 1.07 10.70
C THR A 3 -21.06 2.15 9.66
N LYS A 4 -22.10 2.96 9.90
CA LYS A 4 -22.39 4.15 9.08
C LYS A 4 -21.35 5.23 9.38
N MET A 5 -20.29 5.30 8.56
CA MET A 5 -19.41 6.47 8.47
C MET A 5 -19.80 7.33 7.26
N THR A 6 -19.84 8.64 7.47
CA THR A 6 -19.95 9.66 6.42
C THR A 6 -18.70 9.68 5.53
N LEU A 7 -18.82 10.30 4.36
CA LEU A 7 -17.68 10.48 3.44
C LEU A 7 -16.55 11.32 4.06
N GLN A 8 -16.89 12.32 4.88
CA GLN A 8 -15.89 13.17 5.53
C GLN A 8 -15.11 12.41 6.59
N GLU A 9 -15.78 11.59 7.41
CA GLU A 9 -15.11 10.73 8.39
C GLU A 9 -14.19 9.71 7.70
N ARG A 10 -14.61 9.15 6.56
CA ARG A 10 -13.78 8.23 5.77
C ARG A 10 -12.54 8.92 5.21
N LYS A 11 -12.70 10.14 4.69
CA LYS A 11 -11.59 10.96 4.21
C LYS A 11 -10.60 11.25 5.35
N GLN A 12 -11.09 11.67 6.51
CA GLN A 12 -10.24 12.00 7.65
C GLN A 12 -9.47 10.75 8.12
N ALA A 13 -10.16 9.63 8.31
CA ALA A 13 -9.52 8.37 8.69
C ALA A 13 -8.46 7.93 7.67
N PHE A 14 -8.69 8.13 6.37
CA PHE A 14 -7.69 7.85 5.35
C PHE A 14 -6.46 8.76 5.49
N LEU A 15 -6.66 10.07 5.64
CA LEU A 15 -5.56 11.04 5.81
C LEU A 15 -4.74 10.78 7.08
N ASP A 16 -5.41 10.46 8.19
CA ASP A 16 -4.78 10.14 9.47
C ASP A 16 -3.96 8.85 9.42
N ASN A 17 -4.36 7.88 8.59
CA ASN A 17 -3.56 6.68 8.35
C ASN A 17 -2.44 6.94 7.34
N LEU A 18 -2.70 7.74 6.31
CA LEU A 18 -1.70 8.09 5.31
C LEU A 18 -0.51 8.82 5.93
N SER A 19 -0.75 9.71 6.89
CA SER A 19 0.29 10.48 7.59
C SER A 19 1.26 9.62 8.42
N LYS A 20 0.89 8.37 8.74
CA LYS A 20 1.74 7.42 9.47
C LYS A 20 2.85 6.82 8.60
N TYR A 21 2.67 6.81 7.28
CA TYR A 21 3.65 6.29 6.33
C TYR A 21 4.54 7.41 5.82
N LYS A 22 5.86 7.15 5.80
CA LYS A 22 6.83 8.09 5.21
C LYS A 22 6.79 8.09 3.69
N ALA A 23 6.38 6.97 3.09
CA ALA A 23 6.23 6.81 1.65
C ALA A 23 5.18 5.75 1.32
N ARG A 24 4.67 5.80 0.10
CA ARG A 24 3.79 4.79 -0.48
C ARG A 24 4.34 4.34 -1.84
N ILE A 25 4.52 3.05 -2.00
CA ILE A 25 5.02 2.40 -3.21
C ILE A 25 3.83 1.68 -3.86
N MET A 26 3.63 1.92 -5.16
CA MET A 26 2.61 1.26 -5.96
C MET A 26 3.28 0.50 -7.09
N ILE A 27 2.98 -0.79 -7.21
CA ILE A 27 3.57 -1.69 -8.18
C ILE A 27 2.50 -2.13 -9.16
N CYS A 28 2.79 -1.99 -10.45
CA CYS A 28 1.86 -2.36 -11.52
C CYS A 28 1.49 -3.85 -11.45
N ALA A 29 0.20 -4.15 -11.51
CA ALA A 29 -0.37 -5.49 -11.59
C ALA A 29 -1.18 -5.73 -12.87
N GLY A 30 -0.96 -4.92 -13.91
CA GLY A 30 -1.45 -5.22 -15.25
C GLY A 30 -0.89 -6.55 -15.78
N THR A 31 -1.60 -7.19 -16.70
CA THR A 31 -1.22 -8.51 -17.27
C THR A 31 0.22 -8.55 -17.78
N GLY A 32 0.66 -7.50 -18.48
CA GLY A 32 2.04 -7.36 -18.95
C GLY A 32 3.06 -7.19 -17.81
N CYS A 33 2.72 -6.48 -16.73
CA CYS A 33 3.61 -6.31 -15.58
C CYS A 33 3.77 -7.62 -14.81
N VAL A 34 2.67 -8.33 -14.59
CA VAL A 34 2.67 -9.62 -13.88
C VAL A 34 3.45 -10.66 -14.67
N ALA A 35 3.26 -10.76 -15.99
CA ALA A 35 4.03 -11.66 -16.85
C ALA A 35 5.55 -11.39 -16.81
N ASN A 36 5.95 -10.17 -16.45
CA ASN A 36 7.35 -9.74 -16.30
C ASN A 36 7.83 -9.70 -14.83
N GLY A 37 7.11 -10.33 -13.90
CA GLY A 37 7.58 -10.52 -12.52
C GLY A 37 7.31 -9.38 -11.55
N SER A 38 6.32 -8.51 -11.80
CA SER A 38 6.01 -7.40 -10.88
C SER A 38 5.63 -7.86 -9.46
N LEU A 39 5.10 -9.07 -9.30
CA LEU A 39 4.79 -9.65 -7.97
C LEU A 39 6.06 -10.01 -7.19
N GLU A 40 7.12 -10.46 -7.85
CA GLU A 40 8.42 -10.73 -7.21
C GLU A 40 9.06 -9.43 -6.71
N VAL A 41 8.84 -8.33 -7.45
CA VAL A 41 9.26 -6.99 -7.02
C VAL A 41 8.48 -6.57 -5.77
N TYR A 42 7.17 -6.80 -5.73
CA TYR A 42 6.34 -6.53 -4.55
C TYR A 42 6.85 -7.28 -3.31
N GLU A 43 7.08 -8.58 -3.41
CA GLU A 43 7.59 -9.40 -2.31
C GLU A 43 8.96 -8.90 -1.80
N LYS A 44 9.87 -8.55 -2.71
CA LYS A 44 11.18 -7.98 -2.33
C LYS A 44 11.04 -6.66 -1.59
N PHE A 45 10.12 -5.79 -1.98
CA PHE A 45 9.86 -4.55 -1.26
C PHE A 45 9.32 -4.81 0.14
N VAL A 46 8.34 -5.70 0.30
CA VAL A 46 7.78 -6.08 1.60
C VAL A 46 8.90 -6.58 2.52
N ASN A 47 9.68 -7.56 2.07
CA ASN A 47 10.77 -8.14 2.84
C ASN A 47 11.81 -7.08 3.25
N LYS A 48 12.21 -6.18 2.33
CA LYS A 48 13.21 -5.14 2.63
C LYS A 48 12.68 -4.05 3.55
N ILE A 49 11.38 -3.74 3.51
CA ILE A 49 10.75 -2.76 4.40
C ILE A 49 10.69 -3.34 5.82
N GLU A 50 10.31 -4.61 5.96
CA GLU A 50 10.29 -5.31 7.25
C GLU A 50 11.70 -5.44 7.84
N GLU A 51 12.68 -5.92 7.06
CA GLU A 51 14.08 -6.07 7.46
C GLU A 51 14.68 -4.74 7.98
N ARG A 52 14.25 -3.61 7.42
CA ARG A 52 14.75 -2.28 7.77
C ARG A 52 13.85 -1.52 8.76
N GLY A 53 12.74 -2.10 9.18
CA GLY A 53 11.77 -1.46 10.08
C GLY A 53 11.22 -0.14 9.53
N LEU A 54 11.00 -0.03 8.22
CA LEU A 54 10.54 1.20 7.58
C LEU A 54 9.01 1.35 7.65
N SER A 55 8.52 2.54 8.00
CA SER A 55 7.08 2.85 7.89
C SER A 55 6.75 3.26 6.44
N VAL A 56 6.59 2.28 5.56
CA VAL A 56 6.28 2.45 4.13
C VAL A 56 5.14 1.52 3.75
N SER A 57 4.15 2.05 3.03
CA SER A 57 3.07 1.24 2.47
C SER A 57 3.47 0.71 1.09
N VAL A 58 3.24 -0.58 0.83
CA VAL A 58 3.38 -1.19 -0.50
C VAL A 58 2.04 -1.76 -0.93
N ALA A 59 1.64 -1.51 -2.18
CA ALA A 59 0.44 -2.07 -2.76
C ALA A 59 0.65 -2.38 -4.24
N VAL A 60 -0.20 -3.26 -4.77
CA VAL A 60 -0.29 -3.54 -6.21
C VAL A 60 -1.58 -2.95 -6.79
N GLY A 61 -1.54 -2.54 -8.05
CA GLY A 61 -2.69 -1.91 -8.74
C GLY A 61 -2.57 -1.91 -10.25
#